data_AF-A0A950U0V4-F1
#
_entry.id   AF-A0A950U0V4-F1
#
_cell.length_a   1.000
_cell.length_b   1.000
_cell.length_c   1.000
_cell.angle_alpha   90.00
_cell.angle_beta   90.00
_cell.angle_gamma   90.00
#
_symmetry.space_group_name_H-M   'P 1'
#
loop_
_entity.id
_entity.type
_entity.pdbx_description
1 polymer ?
#
loop_
_entity_poly.entity_id
_entity_poly.type
_entity_poly.pdbx_seq_one_letter_code
_entity_poly.pdbx_strand_id
1 'polypeptide(L)'
;PRFTDPQLRGERDYSGYLELASERSLARCGLDHFDLLLLHNPDRVGYTSEAVWNGMAALRERGLTRMIGVAPGPANGFTLDLIDCFERFGGLLDWAMIILGPLEPWPGELCLGAAARAGVRVITRVVDYGGLLFDDLGPAHRFARGDHRGFRPQGWVQEGLKRIDAMRPIARRASLTMLQLGCQWNLSHEPVACVVPTLIQETGATARPVEDKREEVAALRADLRLSPAEVERIRALGDNTGCMALKGASPDHSGDQRPDRWSMDRRLEEVARRWQIAPERDLAQIS
;
A
#
# COMPACT_ATOMS: atom_id res chain seq x y z
N PRO A 1 -10.54 -4.93 16.94
CA PRO A 1 -9.48 -4.35 17.81
C PRO A 1 -8.11 -4.74 17.25
N ARG A 2 -7.10 -3.86 17.33
CA ARG A 2 -5.72 -4.22 16.96
C ARG A 2 -5.09 -5.07 18.07
N PHE A 3 -4.03 -5.79 17.77
CA PHE A 3 -3.41 -6.68 18.74
C PHE A 3 -2.75 -5.94 19.92
N THR A 4 -2.46 -4.66 19.72
CA THR A 4 -1.95 -3.66 20.68
C THR A 4 -3.04 -2.94 21.47
N ASP A 5 -4.31 -3.32 21.29
CA ASP A 5 -5.42 -2.75 22.04
C ASP A 5 -5.25 -3.04 23.54
N PRO A 6 -5.23 -2.02 24.41
CA PRO A 6 -4.99 -2.18 25.84
C PRO A 6 -6.08 -3.00 26.55
N GLN A 7 -7.25 -3.17 25.95
CA GLN A 7 -8.30 -4.06 26.47
C GLN A 7 -7.99 -5.54 26.22
N LEU A 8 -7.12 -5.85 25.25
CA LEU A 8 -6.75 -7.22 24.92
C LEU A 8 -5.51 -7.69 25.67
N ARG A 9 -4.50 -6.82 25.83
CA ARG A 9 -3.23 -7.17 26.47
C ARG A 9 -2.35 -5.96 26.78
N GLY A 10 -1.38 -6.17 27.67
CA GLY A 10 -0.34 -5.18 27.96
C GLY A 10 0.91 -5.35 27.09
N GLU A 11 1.81 -4.37 27.17
CA GLU A 11 3.06 -4.33 26.40
C GLU A 11 3.92 -5.59 26.59
N ARG A 12 3.95 -6.15 27.81
CA ARG A 12 4.71 -7.36 28.14
C ARG A 12 4.23 -8.61 27.38
N ASP A 13 3.00 -8.57 26.87
CA ASP A 13 2.36 -9.71 26.19
C ASP A 13 2.46 -9.61 24.65
N TYR A 14 2.98 -8.51 24.10
CA TYR A 14 3.05 -8.31 22.65
C TYR A 14 3.90 -9.38 21.97
N SER A 15 5.09 -9.67 22.50
CA SER A 15 6.00 -10.68 21.94
C SER A 15 5.36 -12.07 21.93
N GLY A 16 4.78 -12.50 23.07
CA GLY A 16 4.11 -13.80 23.16
C GLY A 16 2.90 -13.93 22.22
N TYR A 17 2.16 -12.84 21.99
CA TYR A 17 1.09 -12.86 20.99
C TYR A 17 1.62 -12.96 19.55
N LEU A 18 2.65 -12.19 19.20
CA LEU A 18 3.26 -12.21 17.87
C LEU A 18 3.77 -13.61 17.53
N GLU A 19 4.42 -14.27 18.50
CA GLU A 19 4.86 -15.66 18.40
C GLU A 19 3.67 -16.60 18.19
N LEU A 20 2.69 -16.59 19.09
CA LEU A 20 1.52 -17.45 19.01
C LEU A 20 0.77 -17.29 17.68
N ALA A 21 0.60 -16.05 17.22
CA ALA A 21 -0.07 -15.76 15.96
C ALA A 21 0.71 -16.29 14.75
N SER A 22 2.04 -16.16 14.78
CA SER A 22 2.94 -16.63 13.73
C SER A 22 2.96 -18.15 13.65
N GLU A 23 3.17 -18.84 14.77
CA GLU A 23 3.17 -20.32 14.85
C GLU A 23 1.84 -20.91 14.38
N ARG A 24 0.71 -20.32 14.83
CA ARG A 24 -0.61 -20.75 14.36
C ARG A 24 -0.79 -20.53 12.86
N SER A 25 -0.17 -19.49 12.29
CA SER A 25 -0.22 -19.23 10.86
C SER A 25 0.63 -20.22 10.07
N LEU A 26 1.85 -20.49 10.54
CA LEU A 26 2.74 -21.50 9.99
C LEU A 26 2.08 -22.88 9.97
N ALA A 27 1.45 -23.29 11.08
CA ALA A 27 0.71 -24.54 11.18
C ALA A 27 -0.45 -24.63 10.17
N ARG A 28 -1.21 -23.54 9.95
CA ARG A 28 -2.27 -23.50 8.92
C ARG A 28 -1.73 -23.62 7.51
N CYS A 29 -0.55 -23.06 7.25
CA CYS A 29 0.09 -23.11 5.94
C CYS A 29 0.89 -24.40 5.70
N GLY A 30 1.13 -25.21 6.74
CA GLY A 30 2.01 -26.38 6.66
C GLY A 30 3.47 -26.02 6.37
N LEU A 31 3.93 -24.89 6.91
CA LEU A 31 5.27 -24.35 6.71
C LEU A 31 6.04 -24.30 8.04
N ASP A 32 7.36 -24.44 7.96
CA ASP A 32 8.24 -24.29 9.13
C ASP A 32 8.62 -22.83 9.39
N HIS A 33 8.71 -22.01 8.33
CA HIS A 33 9.03 -20.58 8.41
C HIS A 33 8.41 -19.80 7.23
N PHE A 34 8.25 -18.48 7.40
CA PHE A 34 7.91 -17.56 6.32
C PHE A 34 9.16 -16.91 5.70
N ASP A 35 9.13 -16.61 4.40
CA ASP A 35 10.17 -15.78 3.80
C ASP A 35 10.07 -14.32 4.27
N LEU A 36 8.85 -13.81 4.39
CA LEU A 36 8.56 -12.45 4.82
C LEU A 36 7.30 -12.43 5.67
N LEU A 37 7.39 -11.82 6.86
CA LEU A 37 6.26 -11.57 7.74
C LEU A 37 6.03 -10.06 7.89
N LEU A 38 4.82 -9.59 7.55
CA LEU A 38 4.47 -8.17 7.62
C LEU A 38 3.51 -7.89 8.77
N LEU A 39 3.82 -6.87 9.57
CA LEU A 39 2.89 -6.34 10.58
C LEU A 39 1.71 -5.67 9.88
N HIS A 40 0.55 -6.33 9.91
CA HIS A 40 -0.61 -5.90 9.14
C HIS A 40 -1.50 -4.93 9.91
N ASN A 41 -1.73 -3.76 9.31
CA ASN A 41 -2.59 -2.69 9.80
C ASN A 41 -2.32 -2.29 11.27
N PRO A 42 -1.08 -1.90 11.63
CA PRO A 42 -0.80 -1.40 12.97
C PRO A 42 -1.62 -0.14 13.27
N ASP A 43 -2.00 0.03 14.54
CA ASP A 43 -2.43 1.33 15.06
C ASP A 43 -1.23 2.17 15.48
N ARG A 44 -1.47 3.34 16.09
CA ARG A 44 -0.42 4.23 16.61
C ARG A 44 0.62 3.49 17.45
N VAL A 45 0.19 2.58 18.34
CA VAL A 45 1.09 1.81 19.20
C VAL A 45 1.89 0.81 18.36
N GLY A 46 1.24 0.13 17.43
CA GLY A 46 1.90 -0.80 16.51
C GLY A 46 2.98 -0.15 15.65
N TYR A 47 2.83 1.12 15.25
CA TYR A 47 3.88 1.85 14.52
C TYR A 47 5.04 2.28 15.43
N THR A 48 4.78 2.62 16.70
CA THR A 48 5.73 3.37 17.53
C THR A 48 6.38 2.58 18.67
N SER A 49 5.84 1.41 19.03
CA SER A 49 6.29 0.63 20.19
C SER A 49 7.55 -0.18 19.90
N GLU A 50 8.60 0.05 20.69
CA GLU A 50 9.81 -0.78 20.68
C GLU A 50 9.52 -2.24 21.03
N ALA A 51 8.62 -2.51 21.99
CA ALA A 51 8.24 -3.87 22.36
C ALA A 51 7.60 -4.63 21.18
N VAL A 52 6.83 -3.96 20.32
CA VAL A 52 6.28 -4.57 19.10
C VAL A 52 7.38 -4.94 18.12
N TRP A 53 8.30 -4.01 17.83
CA TRP A 53 9.35 -4.24 16.84
C TRP A 53 10.46 -5.18 17.33
N ASN A 54 10.77 -5.17 18.63
CA ASN A 54 11.63 -6.17 19.27
C ASN A 54 10.96 -7.55 19.22
N GLY A 55 9.64 -7.63 19.43
CA GLY A 55 8.88 -8.87 19.25
C GLY A 55 8.96 -9.40 17.81
N MET A 56 8.77 -8.54 16.80
CA MET A 56 8.94 -8.90 15.39
C MET A 56 10.36 -9.38 15.07
N ALA A 57 11.39 -8.70 15.60
CA ALA A 57 12.79 -9.12 15.45
C ALA A 57 13.05 -10.50 16.09
N ALA A 58 12.47 -10.76 17.26
CA ALA A 58 12.59 -12.06 17.93
C ALA A 58 11.99 -13.22 17.12
N LEU A 59 10.90 -12.97 16.35
CA LEU A 59 10.35 -13.98 15.42
C LEU A 59 11.38 -14.38 14.35
N ARG A 60 12.14 -13.40 13.83
CA ARG A 60 13.22 -13.63 12.87
C ARG A 60 14.36 -14.40 13.51
N GLU A 61 14.81 -14.00 14.70
CA GLU A 61 15.89 -14.66 15.44
C GLU A 61 15.57 -16.13 15.77
N ARG A 62 14.30 -16.43 16.05
CA ARG A 62 13.82 -17.79 16.30
C ARG A 62 13.59 -18.62 15.04
N GLY A 63 13.78 -18.04 13.86
CA GLY A 63 13.62 -18.73 12.59
C GLY A 63 12.17 -18.90 12.12
N LEU A 64 11.18 -18.22 12.74
CA LEU A 64 9.79 -18.27 12.27
C LEU A 64 9.59 -17.48 10.97
N THR A 65 10.47 -16.51 10.70
CA THR A 65 10.51 -15.77 9.44
C THR A 65 11.95 -15.40 9.07
N ARG A 66 12.24 -15.22 7.77
CA ARG A 66 13.54 -14.72 7.31
C ARG A 66 13.63 -13.20 7.29
N MET A 67 12.53 -12.54 6.95
CA MET A 67 12.44 -11.08 6.84
C MET A 67 11.20 -10.57 7.56
N ILE A 68 11.24 -9.31 8.01
CA ILE A 68 10.11 -8.63 8.62
C ILE A 68 9.79 -7.31 7.93
N GLY A 69 8.56 -6.84 8.09
CA GLY A 69 8.15 -5.58 7.51
C GLY A 69 6.83 -5.04 8.05
N VAL A 70 6.35 -3.97 7.42
CA VAL A 70 5.10 -3.28 7.78
C VAL A 70 4.12 -3.25 6.60
N ALA A 71 2.83 -3.44 6.86
CA ALA A 71 1.77 -3.39 5.84
C ALA A 71 0.57 -2.56 6.34
N PRO A 72 0.56 -1.23 6.15
CA PRO A 72 -0.54 -0.33 6.53
C PRO A 72 -1.89 -0.64 5.87
N GLY A 73 -2.95 -0.25 6.56
CA GLY A 73 -4.33 -0.30 6.09
C GLY A 73 -5.35 -0.08 7.22
N PRO A 74 -6.66 -0.09 6.91
CA PRO A 74 -7.26 -0.71 5.73
C PRO A 74 -7.26 0.15 4.46
N ALA A 75 -6.95 1.44 4.55
CA ALA A 75 -6.94 2.38 3.43
C ALA A 75 -5.65 3.21 3.40
N ASN A 76 -5.57 4.20 2.50
CA ASN A 76 -4.46 5.12 2.39
C ASN A 76 -4.38 6.13 3.55
N GLY A 77 -3.18 6.65 3.82
CA GLY A 77 -2.98 7.83 4.67
C GLY A 77 -1.90 7.78 5.73
N PHE A 78 -1.42 6.58 6.09
CA PHE A 78 -0.40 6.35 7.14
C PHE A 78 1.00 6.88 6.78
N THR A 79 1.11 7.95 6.01
CA THR A 79 2.33 8.51 5.43
C THR A 79 3.32 8.90 6.52
N LEU A 80 2.92 9.77 7.46
CA LEU A 80 3.83 10.20 8.54
C LEU A 80 4.14 9.05 9.51
N ASP A 81 3.18 8.16 9.74
CA ASP A 81 3.36 6.99 10.60
C ASP A 81 4.39 6.02 10.01
N LEU A 82 4.34 5.77 8.70
CA LEU A 82 5.34 4.98 7.99
C LEU A 82 6.72 5.63 8.02
N ILE A 83 6.79 6.94 7.73
CA ILE A 83 8.06 7.66 7.75
C ILE A 83 8.69 7.61 9.14
N ASP A 84 7.92 7.85 10.21
CA ASP A 84 8.42 7.73 11.59
C ASP A 84 8.84 6.30 11.92
N CYS A 85 8.06 5.30 11.47
CA CYS A 85 8.40 3.89 11.64
C CYS A 85 9.72 3.54 10.95
N PHE A 86 9.98 4.04 9.74
CA PHE A 86 11.24 3.83 9.03
C PHE A 86 12.40 4.54 9.72
N GLU A 87 12.21 5.77 10.20
CA GLU A 87 13.24 6.51 10.93
C GLU A 87 13.64 5.81 12.24
N ARG A 88 12.67 5.23 12.96
CA ARG A 88 12.90 4.55 14.24
C ARG A 88 13.42 3.13 14.08
N PHE A 89 12.83 2.38 13.16
CA PHE A 89 12.97 0.91 13.08
C PHE A 89 13.52 0.43 11.74
N GLY A 90 14.00 1.32 10.87
CA GLY A 90 14.55 0.96 9.56
C GLY A 90 15.68 -0.08 9.62
N GLY A 91 16.49 -0.07 10.68
CA GLY A 91 17.52 -1.10 10.89
C GLY A 91 16.98 -2.52 11.18
N LEU A 92 15.70 -2.66 11.50
CA LEU A 92 15.02 -3.95 11.69
C LEU A 92 14.21 -4.36 10.46
N LEU A 93 13.65 -3.40 9.73
CA LEU A 93 12.69 -3.59 8.64
C LEU A 93 13.36 -3.97 7.33
N ASP A 94 12.93 -5.07 6.72
CA ASP A 94 13.36 -5.46 5.38
C ASP A 94 12.42 -4.93 4.28
N TRP A 95 11.12 -4.85 4.59
CA TRP A 95 10.07 -4.51 3.62
C TRP A 95 8.95 -3.62 4.18
N ALA A 96 8.32 -2.86 3.30
CA ALA A 96 7.03 -2.23 3.51
C ALA A 96 6.07 -2.57 2.37
N MET A 97 4.77 -2.77 2.65
CA MET A 97 3.74 -2.97 1.64
C MET A 97 2.75 -1.81 1.64
N ILE A 98 2.73 -1.01 0.57
CA ILE A 98 1.88 0.19 0.46
C ILE A 98 0.94 0.12 -0.73
N ILE A 99 -0.14 0.89 -0.69
CA ILE A 99 -0.97 1.14 -1.88
C ILE A 99 -0.25 2.22 -2.70
N LEU A 100 0.01 1.92 -3.97
CA LEU A 100 0.61 2.83 -4.92
C LEU A 100 0.28 2.36 -6.33
N GLY A 101 -0.11 3.30 -7.19
CA GLY A 101 -0.37 3.01 -8.61
C GLY A 101 -0.52 4.30 -9.41
N PRO A 102 -0.50 4.22 -10.74
CA PRO A 102 -0.52 5.41 -11.60
C PRO A 102 -1.82 6.21 -11.50
N LEU A 103 -2.92 5.63 -11.00
CA LEU A 103 -4.20 6.32 -10.77
C LEU A 103 -4.40 6.74 -9.30
N GLU A 104 -3.46 6.34 -8.44
CA GLU A 104 -3.45 6.67 -7.01
C GLU A 104 -2.00 6.89 -6.51
N PRO A 105 -1.25 7.85 -7.11
CA PRO A 105 0.10 8.19 -6.64
C PRO A 105 0.08 8.75 -5.21
N TRP A 106 -0.91 9.61 -4.92
CA TRP A 106 -1.09 10.19 -3.60
C TRP A 106 -1.92 9.26 -2.69
N PRO A 107 -1.56 9.09 -1.41
CA PRO A 107 -0.40 9.67 -0.72
C PRO A 107 0.84 8.76 -0.70
N GLY A 108 0.78 7.57 -1.31
CA GLY A 108 1.82 6.53 -1.19
C GLY A 108 3.22 6.99 -1.62
N GLU A 109 3.32 7.86 -2.64
CA GLU A 109 4.59 8.42 -3.09
C GLU A 109 5.36 9.17 -1.99
N LEU A 110 4.63 9.79 -1.04
CA LEU A 110 5.22 10.67 -0.02
C LEU A 110 6.14 9.93 0.96
N CYS A 111 6.01 8.61 1.12
CA CYS A 111 6.88 7.82 2.01
C CYS A 111 8.03 7.11 1.28
N LEU A 112 8.09 7.14 -0.05
CA LEU A 112 9.11 6.40 -0.83
C LEU A 112 10.53 6.88 -0.52
N GLY A 113 10.74 8.20 -0.41
CA GLY A 113 12.05 8.75 -0.04
C GLY A 113 12.54 8.28 1.33
N ALA A 114 11.62 8.07 2.28
CA ALA A 114 11.94 7.57 3.61
C ALA A 114 12.28 6.08 3.60
N ALA A 115 11.54 5.29 2.81
CA ALA A 115 11.86 3.88 2.59
C ALA A 115 13.27 3.71 1.99
N ALA A 116 13.57 4.47 0.93
CA ALA A 116 14.88 4.50 0.28
C ALA A 116 16.01 4.85 1.27
N ARG A 117 15.84 5.94 2.04
CA ARG A 117 16.83 6.38 3.04
C ARG A 117 17.08 5.34 4.13
N ALA A 118 16.05 4.60 4.51
CA ALA A 118 16.13 3.56 5.54
C ALA A 118 16.60 2.20 4.99
N GLY A 119 16.78 2.05 3.67
CA GLY A 119 17.09 0.75 3.04
C GLY A 119 15.93 -0.25 3.06
N VAL A 120 14.70 0.23 3.23
CA VAL A 120 13.49 -0.60 3.29
C VAL A 120 12.93 -0.78 1.88
N ARG A 121 12.82 -2.02 1.41
CA ARG A 121 12.23 -2.33 0.11
C ARG A 121 10.72 -2.22 0.14
N VAL A 122 10.10 -1.84 -0.97
CA VAL A 122 8.67 -1.60 -1.07
C VAL A 122 8.00 -2.62 -1.98
N ILE A 123 6.90 -3.19 -1.47
CA ILE A 123 5.90 -3.91 -2.24
C ILE A 123 4.72 -2.97 -2.47
N THR A 124 4.34 -2.76 -3.73
CA THR A 124 3.13 -1.98 -4.05
C THR A 124 1.95 -2.91 -4.29
N ARG A 125 0.78 -2.59 -3.73
CA ARG A 125 -0.48 -3.30 -3.94
C ARG A 125 -1.57 -2.38 -4.49
N VAL A 126 -2.66 -2.98 -4.99
CA VAL A 126 -3.81 -2.27 -5.59
C VAL A 126 -3.42 -1.47 -6.84
N VAL A 127 -2.34 -1.87 -7.53
CA VAL A 127 -1.92 -1.25 -8.80
C VAL A 127 -3.00 -1.38 -9.88
N ASP A 128 -3.83 -2.43 -9.82
CA ASP A 128 -4.95 -2.69 -10.73
C ASP A 128 -6.09 -1.68 -10.62
N TYR A 129 -6.09 -0.84 -9.57
CA TYR A 129 -7.07 0.20 -9.28
C TYR A 129 -8.52 -0.32 -9.24
N GLY A 130 -8.73 -1.49 -8.62
CA GLY A 130 -10.04 -2.15 -8.54
C GLY A 130 -10.44 -2.86 -9.83
N GLY A 131 -9.44 -3.27 -10.61
CA GLY A 131 -9.57 -3.99 -11.86
C GLY A 131 -9.59 -3.13 -13.14
N LEU A 132 -9.61 -1.79 -13.06
CA LEU A 132 -9.73 -0.95 -14.26
C LEU A 132 -8.56 -1.13 -15.24
N LEU A 133 -7.35 -1.41 -14.74
CA LEU A 133 -6.18 -1.59 -15.63
C LEU A 133 -6.17 -2.89 -16.42
N PHE A 134 -7.11 -3.82 -16.18
CA PHE A 134 -7.28 -5.02 -17.01
C PHE A 134 -8.05 -4.77 -18.32
N ASP A 135 -8.55 -3.54 -18.54
CA ASP A 135 -9.30 -3.13 -19.72
C ASP A 135 -10.60 -3.93 -19.99
N ASP A 136 -11.15 -4.61 -18.98
CA ASP A 136 -12.40 -5.41 -19.07
C ASP A 136 -13.57 -4.81 -18.28
N LEU A 137 -13.38 -3.63 -17.68
CA LEU A 137 -14.42 -2.83 -17.02
C LEU A 137 -14.81 -1.62 -17.89
N GLY A 138 -16.11 -1.52 -18.22
CA GLY A 138 -16.66 -0.40 -19.00
C GLY A 138 -17.57 0.54 -18.18
N PRO A 139 -17.97 1.70 -18.74
CA PRO A 139 -18.82 2.68 -18.04
C PRO A 139 -20.19 2.17 -17.59
N ALA A 140 -20.71 1.13 -18.25
CA ALA A 140 -21.98 0.50 -17.94
C ALA A 140 -21.85 -0.75 -17.03
N HIS A 141 -20.63 -1.05 -16.56
CA HIS A 141 -20.38 -2.22 -15.72
C HIS A 141 -21.20 -2.15 -14.43
N ARG A 142 -21.77 -3.28 -14.04
CA ARG A 142 -22.54 -3.43 -12.79
C ARG A 142 -21.84 -4.44 -11.90
N PHE A 143 -21.35 -3.95 -10.76
CA PHE A 143 -20.75 -4.80 -9.76
C PHE A 143 -21.79 -5.72 -9.10
N ALA A 144 -21.35 -6.92 -8.74
CA ALA A 144 -22.20 -7.88 -8.03
C ALA A 144 -22.62 -7.34 -6.66
N ARG A 145 -23.76 -7.82 -6.14
CA ARG A 145 -24.21 -7.45 -4.80
C ARG A 145 -23.16 -7.85 -3.75
N GLY A 146 -22.75 -6.90 -2.92
CA GLY A 146 -21.74 -7.11 -1.88
C GLY A 146 -20.30 -6.89 -2.35
N ASP A 147 -20.07 -6.58 -3.62
CA ASP A 147 -18.77 -6.12 -4.09
C ASP A 147 -18.42 -4.76 -3.47
N HIS A 148 -17.30 -4.72 -2.75
CA HIS A 148 -16.84 -3.52 -2.06
C HIS A 148 -16.57 -2.34 -3.01
N ARG A 149 -16.28 -2.60 -4.29
CA ARG A 149 -16.09 -1.57 -5.32
C ARG A 149 -17.35 -0.76 -5.58
N GLY A 150 -18.53 -1.31 -5.24
CA GLY A 150 -19.80 -0.60 -5.24
C GLY A 150 -19.92 0.48 -4.15
N PHE A 151 -19.05 0.50 -3.14
CA PHE A 151 -19.02 1.56 -2.11
C PHE A 151 -18.09 2.73 -2.46
N ARG A 152 -17.35 2.65 -3.58
CA ARG A 152 -16.53 3.76 -4.05
C ARG A 152 -17.43 4.92 -4.54
N PRO A 153 -16.93 6.17 -4.55
CA PRO A 153 -17.70 7.32 -5.00
C PRO A 153 -18.34 7.11 -6.38
N GLN A 154 -19.56 7.59 -6.57
CA GLN A 154 -20.23 7.52 -7.86
C GLN A 154 -19.36 8.15 -8.95
N GLY A 155 -19.26 7.50 -10.11
CA GLY A 155 -18.45 8.00 -11.23
C GLY A 155 -16.98 7.57 -11.24
N TRP A 156 -16.50 6.86 -10.21
CA TRP A 156 -15.07 6.50 -10.11
C TRP A 156 -14.57 5.66 -11.31
N VAL A 157 -15.43 4.81 -11.89
CA VAL A 157 -15.11 4.03 -13.09
C VAL A 157 -14.89 4.96 -14.29
N GLN A 158 -15.82 5.88 -14.53
CA GLN A 158 -15.77 6.81 -15.66
C GLN A 158 -14.56 7.75 -15.57
N GLU A 159 -14.30 8.31 -14.38
CA GLU A 159 -13.13 9.16 -14.15
C GLU A 159 -11.81 8.38 -14.27
N GLY A 160 -11.77 7.14 -13.76
CA GLY A 160 -10.62 6.26 -13.91
C GLY A 160 -10.33 5.94 -15.38
N LEU A 161 -11.36 5.59 -16.16
CA LEU A 161 -11.23 5.32 -17.61
C LEU A 161 -10.74 6.56 -18.38
N LYS A 162 -11.23 7.76 -18.04
CA LYS A 162 -10.76 9.01 -18.65
C LYS A 162 -9.26 9.25 -18.42
N ARG A 163 -8.76 8.99 -17.22
CA ARG A 163 -7.33 9.09 -16.89
C ARG A 163 -6.52 8.02 -17.61
N ILE A 164 -7.01 6.77 -17.65
CA ILE A 164 -6.41 5.66 -18.40
C ILE A 164 -6.27 6.02 -19.88
N ASP A 165 -7.31 6.57 -20.50
CA ASP A 165 -7.29 6.95 -21.92
C ASP A 165 -6.19 7.96 -22.24
N ALA A 166 -5.92 8.91 -21.33
CA ALA A 166 -4.82 9.86 -21.47
C ALA A 166 -3.43 9.21 -21.36
N MET A 167 -3.31 8.07 -20.67
CA MET A 167 -2.05 7.31 -20.51
C MET A 167 -1.80 6.33 -21.67
N ARG A 168 -2.84 5.91 -22.41
CA ARG A 168 -2.73 4.92 -23.50
C ARG A 168 -1.65 5.24 -24.55
N PRO A 169 -1.42 6.50 -24.99
CA PRO A 169 -0.34 6.80 -25.93
C PRO A 169 1.05 6.39 -25.41
N ILE A 170 1.28 6.49 -24.10
CA ILE A 170 2.53 6.10 -23.45
C ILE A 170 2.64 4.57 -23.42
N ALA A 171 1.58 3.87 -22.99
CA ALA A 171 1.52 2.41 -23.00
C ALA A 171 1.81 1.82 -24.38
N ARG A 172 1.17 2.36 -25.43
CA ARG A 172 1.39 1.91 -26.83
C ARG A 172 2.84 2.08 -27.27
N ARG A 173 3.46 3.24 -26.99
CA ARG A 173 4.87 3.48 -27.33
C ARG A 173 5.80 2.52 -26.60
N ALA A 174 5.52 2.25 -25.32
CA ALA A 174 6.27 1.30 -24.51
C ALA A 174 5.96 -0.18 -24.82
N SER A 175 4.97 -0.45 -25.70
CA SER A 175 4.46 -1.80 -25.99
C SER A 175 3.98 -2.55 -24.75
N LEU A 176 3.28 -1.83 -23.86
CA LEU A 176 2.72 -2.36 -22.62
C LEU A 176 1.19 -2.37 -22.69
N THR A 177 0.58 -3.34 -22.03
CA THR A 177 -0.83 -3.23 -21.62
C THR A 177 -0.99 -2.16 -20.53
N MET A 178 -2.22 -1.79 -20.19
CA MET A 178 -2.46 -0.80 -19.12
C MET A 178 -2.03 -1.31 -17.74
N LEU A 179 -2.25 -2.60 -17.43
CA LEU A 179 -1.75 -3.20 -16.20
C LEU A 179 -0.23 -3.21 -16.16
N GLN A 180 0.42 -3.63 -17.26
CA GLN A 180 1.87 -3.63 -17.36
C GLN A 180 2.46 -2.23 -17.24
N LEU A 181 1.81 -1.21 -17.80
CA LEU A 181 2.16 0.20 -17.57
C LEU A 181 2.13 0.55 -16.09
N GLY A 182 1.06 0.18 -15.38
CA GLY A 182 0.95 0.43 -13.93
C GLY A 182 2.05 -0.26 -13.13
N CYS A 183 2.37 -1.52 -13.46
CA CYS A 183 3.47 -2.24 -12.84
C CYS A 183 4.83 -1.58 -13.11
N GLN A 184 5.13 -1.21 -14.36
CA GLN A 184 6.40 -0.54 -14.69
C GLN A 184 6.49 0.85 -14.06
N TRP A 185 5.38 1.58 -13.97
CA TRP A 185 5.36 2.88 -13.30
C TRP A 185 5.73 2.72 -11.82
N ASN A 186 5.15 1.75 -11.11
CA ASN A 186 5.56 1.44 -9.74
C ASN A 186 7.04 1.04 -9.64
N LEU A 187 7.50 0.09 -10.47
CA LEU A 187 8.90 -0.39 -10.49
C LEU A 187 9.92 0.68 -10.90
N SER A 188 9.49 1.82 -11.43
CA SER A 188 10.38 2.93 -11.78
C SER A 188 10.82 3.74 -10.55
N HIS A 189 10.18 3.54 -9.40
CA HIS A 189 10.55 4.16 -8.13
C HIS A 189 11.60 3.31 -7.41
N GLU A 190 12.72 3.93 -7.02
CA GLU A 190 13.89 3.24 -6.46
C GLU A 190 13.59 2.21 -5.35
N PRO A 191 12.79 2.50 -4.31
CA PRO A 191 12.61 1.51 -3.24
C PRO A 191 11.63 0.40 -3.64
N VAL A 192 10.89 0.52 -4.75
CA VAL A 192 9.88 -0.45 -5.17
C VAL A 192 10.56 -1.66 -5.83
N ALA A 193 10.60 -2.76 -5.10
CA ALA A 193 11.21 -4.01 -5.54
C ALA A 193 10.18 -5.08 -5.94
N CYS A 194 8.88 -4.86 -5.67
CA CYS A 194 7.82 -5.81 -5.99
C CYS A 194 6.47 -5.10 -6.23
N VAL A 195 5.70 -5.60 -7.20
CA VAL A 195 4.35 -5.13 -7.50
C VAL A 195 3.39 -6.31 -7.46
N VAL A 196 2.31 -6.18 -6.68
CA VAL A 196 1.30 -7.24 -6.50
C VAL A 196 -0.06 -6.72 -6.97
N PRO A 197 -0.43 -6.94 -8.24
CA PRO A 197 -1.77 -6.67 -8.73
C PRO A 197 -2.80 -7.64 -8.14
N THR A 198 -4.02 -7.15 -7.90
CA THR A 198 -5.14 -8.00 -7.51
C THR A 198 -5.73 -8.62 -8.76
N LEU A 199 -5.65 -9.94 -8.90
CA LEU A 199 -6.31 -10.63 -10.01
C LEU A 199 -7.79 -10.82 -9.69
N ILE A 200 -8.66 -10.11 -10.42
CA ILE A 200 -10.11 -10.13 -10.21
C ILE A 200 -10.76 -10.63 -11.50
N GLN A 201 -11.59 -11.67 -11.42
CA GLN A 201 -12.44 -12.07 -12.54
C GLN A 201 -13.85 -11.55 -12.32
N GLU A 202 -14.35 -10.76 -13.28
CA GLU A 202 -15.71 -10.22 -13.20
C GLU A 202 -16.77 -11.31 -13.39
N THR A 203 -18.00 -11.02 -12.96
CA THR A 203 -19.12 -11.94 -13.18
C THR A 203 -19.70 -11.78 -14.59
N GLY A 204 -19.92 -12.89 -15.29
CA GLY A 204 -20.66 -12.92 -16.56
C GLY A 204 -19.98 -13.77 -17.62
N ALA A 205 -20.73 -14.15 -18.66
CA ALA A 205 -20.23 -15.01 -19.73
C ALA A 205 -19.13 -14.38 -20.60
N THR A 206 -19.02 -13.04 -20.59
CA THR A 206 -18.01 -12.28 -21.33
C THR A 206 -16.87 -11.81 -20.44
N ALA A 207 -16.81 -12.24 -19.18
CA ALA A 207 -15.75 -11.86 -18.27
C ALA A 207 -14.42 -12.45 -18.72
N ARG A 208 -13.36 -11.65 -18.64
CA ARG A 208 -12.00 -12.12 -18.92
C ARG A 208 -11.56 -13.08 -17.80
N PRO A 209 -11.12 -14.31 -18.14
CA PRO A 209 -10.62 -15.28 -17.16
C PRO A 209 -9.47 -14.75 -16.32
N VAL A 210 -9.38 -15.18 -15.07
CA VAL A 210 -8.26 -14.85 -14.18
C VAL A 210 -6.94 -15.38 -14.71
N GLU A 211 -6.97 -16.49 -15.46
CA GLU A 211 -5.83 -17.11 -16.12
C GLU A 211 -5.21 -16.17 -17.17
N ASP A 212 -6.02 -15.53 -18.02
CA ASP A 212 -5.55 -14.57 -19.02
C ASP A 212 -4.91 -13.34 -18.35
N LYS A 213 -5.43 -12.92 -17.19
CA LYS A 213 -4.89 -11.82 -16.39
C LYS A 213 -3.54 -12.21 -15.77
N ARG A 214 -3.41 -13.45 -15.30
CA ARG A 214 -2.15 -14.00 -14.79
C ARG A 214 -1.10 -14.09 -15.91
N GLU A 215 -1.48 -14.55 -17.09
CA GLU A 215 -0.59 -14.62 -18.26
C GLU A 215 -0.10 -13.22 -18.69
N GLU A 216 -0.98 -12.22 -18.69
CA GLU A 216 -0.59 -10.83 -18.96
C GLU A 216 0.46 -10.30 -17.96
N VAL A 217 0.28 -10.57 -16.67
CA VAL A 217 1.26 -10.19 -15.64
C VAL A 217 2.57 -10.94 -15.84
N ALA A 218 2.51 -12.25 -16.13
CA ALA A 218 3.70 -13.07 -16.36
C ALA A 218 4.48 -12.66 -17.63
N ALA A 219 3.80 -12.07 -18.62
CA ALA A 219 4.42 -11.54 -19.83
C ALA A 219 5.12 -10.19 -19.62
N LEU A 220 4.99 -9.56 -18.43
CA LEU A 220 5.69 -8.32 -18.12
C LEU A 220 7.20 -8.54 -18.17
N ARG A 221 7.87 -7.74 -18.99
CA ARG A 221 9.32 -7.78 -19.11
C ARG A 221 9.98 -7.11 -17.89
N ALA A 222 11.12 -7.65 -17.47
CA ALA A 222 11.91 -7.11 -16.36
C ALA A 222 12.60 -5.77 -16.70
N ASP A 223 12.86 -5.51 -17.98
CA ASP A 223 13.50 -4.27 -18.41
C ASP A 223 12.51 -3.10 -18.42
N LEU A 224 12.85 -2.02 -17.69
CA LEU A 224 12.06 -0.80 -17.64
C LEU A 224 12.01 -0.14 -19.03
N ARG A 225 10.79 0.16 -19.48
CA ARG A 225 10.47 0.78 -20.77
C ARG A 225 10.01 2.23 -20.65
N LEU A 226 9.89 2.74 -19.43
CA LEU A 226 9.47 4.12 -19.16
C LEU A 226 10.69 4.98 -18.86
N SER A 227 10.80 6.11 -19.55
CA SER A 227 11.75 7.17 -19.22
C SER A 227 11.29 7.94 -17.96
N PRO A 228 12.20 8.61 -17.23
CA PRO A 228 11.82 9.48 -16.10
C PRO A 228 10.76 10.53 -16.46
N ALA A 229 10.81 11.08 -17.69
CA ALA A 229 9.81 12.03 -18.17
C ALA A 229 8.43 11.38 -18.37
N GLU A 230 8.37 10.12 -18.79
CA GLU A 230 7.12 9.38 -18.90
C GLU A 230 6.56 9.01 -17.52
N VAL A 231 7.41 8.66 -16.57
CA VAL A 231 7.02 8.38 -15.18
C VAL A 231 6.34 9.61 -14.57
N GLU A 232 6.97 10.78 -14.67
CA GLU A 232 6.38 12.04 -14.17
C GLU A 232 5.10 12.40 -14.95
N ARG A 233 5.08 12.17 -16.26
CA ARG A 233 3.87 12.44 -17.05
C ARG A 233 2.70 11.56 -16.62
N ILE A 234 2.92 10.27 -16.37
CA ILE A 234 1.90 9.34 -15.88
C ILE A 234 1.41 9.78 -14.50
N ARG A 235 2.34 10.12 -13.60
CA ARG A 235 2.02 10.64 -12.27
C ARG A 235 1.09 11.87 -12.36
N ALA A 236 1.43 12.85 -13.19
CA ALA A 236 0.60 14.04 -13.39
C ALA A 236 -0.78 13.75 -14.01
N LEU A 237 -0.87 12.77 -14.92
CA LEU A 237 -2.14 12.36 -15.53
C LEU A 237 -3.07 11.64 -14.54
N GLY A 238 -2.48 10.96 -13.56
CA GLY A 238 -3.20 10.17 -12.57
C GLY A 238 -3.44 10.86 -11.24
N ASP A 239 -2.99 12.10 -11.09
CA ASP A 239 -3.03 12.85 -9.84
C ASP A 239 -4.39 12.75 -9.14
N ASN A 240 -4.32 12.36 -7.88
CA ASN A 240 -5.46 12.16 -7.00
C ASN A 240 -5.27 12.89 -5.67
N THR A 241 -4.37 13.88 -5.62
CA THR A 241 -4.07 14.67 -4.43
C THR A 241 -5.36 15.20 -3.80
N GLY A 242 -5.54 14.93 -2.51
CA GLY A 242 -6.68 15.41 -1.73
C GLY A 242 -8.03 14.76 -2.06
N CYS A 243 -8.09 13.66 -2.85
CA CYS A 243 -9.36 13.09 -3.27
C CYS A 243 -10.12 12.30 -2.18
N MET A 244 -9.50 12.06 -1.02
CA MET A 244 -10.08 11.28 0.07
C MET A 244 -9.50 11.68 1.42
N ALA A 245 -10.28 11.55 2.49
CA ALA A 245 -9.78 11.67 3.86
C ALA A 245 -8.80 10.53 4.17
N LEU A 246 -7.65 10.89 4.73
CA LEU A 246 -6.59 9.95 5.03
C LEU A 246 -6.84 9.16 6.34
N LYS A 247 -6.18 8.00 6.45
CA LYS A 247 -6.03 7.22 7.69
C LYS A 247 -4.72 7.57 8.39
N GLY A 248 -4.49 6.98 9.57
CA GLY A 248 -3.32 7.27 10.39
C GLY A 248 -3.38 8.66 11.00
N ALA A 249 -2.23 9.27 11.23
CA ALA A 249 -2.13 10.65 11.64
C ALA A 249 -2.33 11.61 10.45
N SER A 250 -3.43 12.36 10.48
CA SER A 250 -3.76 13.34 9.44
C SER A 250 -4.49 14.55 10.04
N PRO A 251 -4.50 15.71 9.35
CA PRO A 251 -5.28 16.88 9.76
C PRO A 251 -6.80 16.61 9.80
N ASP A 252 -7.28 15.64 9.03
CA ASP A 252 -8.70 15.31 8.90
C ASP A 252 -9.30 14.62 10.14
N HIS A 253 -8.49 14.30 11.17
CA HIS A 253 -8.95 13.65 12.40
C HIS A 253 -8.71 14.51 13.64
N SER A 254 -9.79 14.75 14.39
CA SER A 254 -9.74 15.31 15.74
C SER A 254 -10.55 14.44 16.71
N GLY A 255 -10.18 14.47 17.98
CA GLY A 255 -10.82 13.70 19.06
C GLY A 255 -10.14 12.37 19.35
N ASP A 256 -10.90 11.43 19.93
CA ASP A 256 -10.37 10.18 20.46
C ASP A 256 -9.66 9.32 19.41
N GLN A 257 -8.58 8.66 19.85
CA GLN A 257 -7.84 7.71 19.03
C GLN A 257 -8.74 6.54 18.60
N ARG A 258 -8.66 6.19 17.32
CA ARG A 258 -9.31 5.03 16.71
C ARG A 258 -8.26 4.01 16.22
N PRO A 259 -8.65 2.75 15.92
CA PRO A 259 -7.73 1.72 15.44
C PRO A 259 -6.99 2.03 14.13
N ASP A 260 -7.44 3.03 13.37
CA ASP A 260 -6.90 3.42 12.07
C ASP A 260 -6.79 4.95 11.88
N ARG A 261 -7.05 5.74 12.92
CA ARG A 261 -6.98 7.22 12.90
C ARG A 261 -6.60 7.78 14.26
N TRP A 262 -5.71 8.76 14.29
CA TRP A 262 -5.31 9.48 15.50
C TRP A 262 -4.86 10.89 15.15
N SER A 263 -4.82 11.77 16.15
CA SER A 263 -4.30 13.12 15.98
C SER A 263 -2.81 13.09 15.70
N MET A 264 -2.33 14.05 14.91
CA MET A 264 -0.91 14.33 14.83
C MET A 264 -0.37 14.76 16.20
N ASP A 265 0.83 14.30 16.52
CA ASP A 265 1.59 14.76 17.68
C ASP A 265 2.83 15.54 17.25
N ARG A 266 3.53 16.12 18.22
CA ARG A 266 4.75 16.91 18.00
C ARG A 266 5.82 16.13 17.23
N ARG A 267 5.93 14.82 17.45
CA ARG A 267 6.93 13.99 16.76
C ARG A 267 6.59 13.88 15.28
N LEU A 268 5.32 13.66 14.94
CA LEU A 268 4.87 13.59 13.56
C LEU A 268 4.94 14.94 12.85
N GLU A 269 4.73 16.06 13.55
CA GLU A 269 5.02 17.41 13.02
C GLU A 269 6.50 17.60 12.70
N GLU A 270 7.40 17.10 13.56
CA GLU A 270 8.85 17.12 13.31
C GLU A 270 9.24 16.25 12.11
N VAL A 271 8.61 15.07 11.96
CA VAL A 271 8.77 14.20 10.79
C VAL A 271 8.32 14.94 9.53
N ALA A 272 7.13 15.52 9.54
CA ALA A 272 6.58 16.27 8.40
C ALA A 272 7.53 17.40 7.97
N ARG A 273 8.08 18.17 8.93
CA ARG A 273 9.10 19.20 8.65
C ARG A 273 10.37 18.63 8.02
N ARG A 274 10.92 17.53 8.54
CA ARG A 274 12.14 16.90 7.99
C ARG A 274 11.96 16.44 6.54
N TRP A 275 10.76 15.98 6.20
CA TRP A 275 10.41 15.45 4.88
C TRP A 275 9.73 16.47 3.98
N GLN A 276 9.65 17.74 4.40
CA GLN A 276 9.03 18.84 3.65
C GLN A 276 7.57 18.58 3.26
N ILE A 277 6.88 17.78 4.08
CA ILE A 277 5.45 17.53 3.98
C ILE A 277 4.77 18.61 4.82
N ALA A 278 3.92 19.41 4.19
CA ALA A 278 3.06 20.37 4.87
C ALA A 278 1.70 19.69 5.10
N PRO A 279 1.37 19.20 6.31
CA PRO A 279 0.22 18.31 6.51
C PRO A 279 -1.10 18.88 5.99
N GLU A 280 -1.38 20.16 6.24
CA GLU A 280 -2.60 20.84 5.76
C GLU A 280 -2.72 20.95 4.24
N ARG A 281 -1.60 20.88 3.50
CA ARG A 281 -1.57 20.93 2.04
C ARG A 281 -1.50 19.54 1.42
N ASP A 282 -0.66 18.68 2.01
CA ASP A 282 -0.21 17.43 1.41
C ASP A 282 -0.95 16.22 1.96
N LEU A 283 -1.63 16.32 3.11
CA LEU A 283 -2.28 15.20 3.79
C LEU A 283 -3.77 15.45 4.11
N ALA A 284 -4.31 16.59 3.71
CA ALA A 284 -5.72 16.93 3.91
C ALA A 284 -6.56 16.58 2.68
N GLN A 285 -7.82 16.22 2.91
CA GLN A 285 -8.80 16.11 1.83
C GLN A 285 -9.17 17.50 1.29
N ILE A 286 -9.18 17.66 -0.03
CA ILE A 286 -9.67 18.87 -0.69
C ILE A 286 -11.20 18.75 -0.83
N SER A 287 -11.93 19.76 -0.34
CA SER A 287 -13.40 19.84 -0.43
C SER A 287 -13.87 20.21 -1.83
#